data_AF-A0A9D8WZU2-F1
#
_entry.id   AF-A0A9D8WZU2-F1
#
_cell.length_a   1.000
_cell.length_b   1.000
_cell.length_c   1.000
_cell.angle_alpha   90.00
_cell.angle_beta   90.00
_cell.angle_gamma   90.00
#
_symmetry.space_group_name_H-M   'P 1'
#
loop_
_entity.id
_entity.type
_entity.pdbx_description
1 polymer ?
#
loop_
_entity_poly.entity_id
_entity_poly.type
_entity_poly.pdbx_seq_one_letter_code
_entity_poly.pdbx_strand_id
1 'polypeptide(L)'
;MLGYEEIRKNEEIKTYISKADESLCALGYTEHSFAHVCKVAETAAEILTLAGYDERTVELSRIAGYMHDIGDIVNRIDHSQSGALIAFRILDNMNMPAHDLAEIVTAIGNHDEG
;
A
#
# COMPACT_ATOMS: atom_id res chain seq x y z
N MET A 1 -13.41 7.72 -10.17
CA MET A 1 -12.30 6.74 -10.23
C MET A 1 -11.74 6.67 -8.83
N LEU A 2 -11.47 5.49 -8.30
CA LEU A 2 -10.99 5.36 -6.92
C LEU A 2 -9.59 5.96 -6.80
N GLY A 3 -9.47 6.97 -5.94
CA GLY A 3 -8.23 7.70 -5.69
C GLY A 3 -7.60 7.39 -4.33
N TYR A 4 -6.38 7.86 -4.15
CA TYR A 4 -5.58 7.73 -2.93
C TYR A 4 -6.28 8.30 -1.69
N GLU A 5 -7.00 9.42 -1.83
CA GLU A 5 -7.70 10.03 -0.70
C GLU A 5 -8.83 9.14 -0.15
N GLU A 6 -9.54 8.41 -1.02
CA GLU A 6 -10.55 7.44 -0.62
C GLU A 6 -9.92 6.22 0.06
N ILE A 7 -8.78 5.74 -0.44
CA ILE A 7 -8.01 4.65 0.18
C ILE A 7 -7.54 5.07 1.58
N ARG A 8 -6.97 6.28 1.71
CA ARG A 8 -6.50 6.83 2.98
C ARG A 8 -7.62 7.04 4.00
N LYS A 9 -8.87 7.26 3.54
CA LYS A 9 -10.05 7.42 4.40
C LYS A 9 -10.72 6.09 4.75
N ASN A 10 -10.34 4.97 4.13
CA ASN A 10 -10.94 3.68 4.39
C ASN A 10 -10.54 3.15 5.79
N GLU A 11 -11.54 2.94 6.66
CA GLU A 11 -11.33 2.51 8.05
C GLU A 11 -10.82 1.06 8.17
N GLU A 12 -11.14 0.19 7.20
CA GLU A 12 -10.60 -1.18 7.15
C GLU A 12 -9.08 -1.13 6.93
N ILE A 13 -8.62 -0.35 5.94
CA ILE A 13 -7.20 -0.17 5.63
C ILE A 13 -6.46 0.44 6.83
N LYS A 14 -7.00 1.50 7.44
CA LYS A 14 -6.40 2.12 8.64
C LYS A 14 -6.29 1.15 9.81
N THR A 15 -7.31 0.32 10.02
CA THR A 15 -7.30 -0.70 11.07
C THR A 15 -6.17 -1.69 10.85
N TYR A 16 -5.95 -2.14 9.62
CA TYR A 16 -4.92 -3.12 9.31
C TYR A 16 -3.51 -2.54 9.44
N ILE A 17 -3.28 -1.32 8.92
CA ILE A 17 -2.01 -0.60 9.11
C ILE A 17 -1.71 -0.41 10.60
N SER A 18 -2.72 0.01 11.39
CA SER A 18 -2.52 0.21 12.84
C SER A 18 -2.15 -1.10 13.55
N LYS A 19 -2.75 -2.23 13.13
CA LYS A 19 -2.46 -3.52 13.75
C LYS A 19 -1.10 -4.10 13.34
N ALA A 20 -0.70 -3.88 12.09
CA ALA A 20 0.65 -4.19 11.61
C ALA A 20 1.70 -3.41 12.42
N ASP A 21 1.54 -2.09 12.56
CA ASP A 21 2.43 -1.23 13.34
C ASP A 21 2.53 -1.65 14.82
N GLU A 22 1.40 -1.98 15.47
CA GLU A 22 1.39 -2.50 16.85
C GLU A 22 2.23 -3.78 16.98
N SER A 23 2.09 -4.70 16.01
CA SER A 23 2.78 -5.99 16.02
C SER A 23 4.27 -5.82 15.79
N LEU A 24 4.67 -4.95 14.86
CA LEU A 24 6.07 -4.65 14.56
C LEU A 24 6.74 -3.88 15.70
N CYS A 25 6.03 -2.95 16.33
CA CYS A 25 6.49 -2.25 17.53
C CYS A 25 6.78 -3.22 18.68
N ALA A 26 5.90 -4.21 18.90
CA ALA A 26 6.12 -5.25 19.90
C ALA A 26 7.35 -6.14 19.60
N LEU A 27 7.74 -6.27 18.32
CA LEU A 27 8.94 -6.98 17.87
C LEU A 27 10.21 -6.09 17.90
N GLY A 28 10.09 -4.81 18.25
CA GLY A 28 11.20 -3.86 18.36
C GLY A 28 11.49 -3.02 17.11
N TYR A 29 10.61 -3.04 16.10
CA TYR A 29 10.70 -2.15 14.94
C TYR A 29 10.02 -0.81 15.25
N THR A 30 10.61 0.30 14.80
CA THR A 30 10.20 1.64 15.27
C THR A 30 9.37 2.46 14.30
N GLU A 31 9.27 2.09 13.01
CA GLU A 31 8.67 2.96 11.98
C GLU A 31 7.90 2.20 10.87
N HIS A 32 6.80 1.51 11.19
CA HIS A 32 5.85 1.01 10.16
C HIS A 32 4.46 1.64 10.33
N SER A 33 4.43 2.84 10.92
CA SER A 33 3.23 3.59 11.24
C SER A 33 2.69 4.34 10.02
N PHE A 34 1.56 5.05 10.20
CA PHE A 34 1.02 5.95 9.18
C PHE A 34 2.04 6.96 8.62
N ALA A 35 3.03 7.38 9.42
CA ALA A 35 4.06 8.29 8.96
C ALA A 35 4.93 7.67 7.86
N HIS A 36 5.28 6.38 8.02
CA HIS A 36 6.09 5.62 7.05
C HIS A 36 5.32 5.44 5.74
N VAL A 37 4.14 4.82 5.78
CA VAL A 37 3.37 4.54 4.56
C VAL A 37 2.93 5.81 3.83
N CYS A 38 2.65 6.92 4.54
CA CYS A 38 2.36 8.20 3.89
C CYS A 38 3.60 8.77 3.19
N LYS A 39 4.76 8.73 3.84
CA LYS A 39 6.02 9.21 3.26
C LYS A 39 6.38 8.40 2.01
N VAL A 40 6.23 7.08 2.05
CA VAL A 40 6.48 6.20 0.89
C VAL A 40 5.53 6.56 -0.25
N ALA A 41 4.22 6.69 0.02
CA ALA A 41 3.24 7.07 -0.99
C ALA A 41 3.53 8.43 -1.63
N GLU A 42 3.84 9.46 -0.82
CA GLU A 42 4.16 10.81 -1.31
C GLU A 42 5.46 10.82 -2.11
N THR A 43 6.49 10.12 -1.64
CA THR A 43 7.79 10.02 -2.34
C THR A 43 7.64 9.32 -3.69
N ALA A 44 6.89 8.21 -3.75
CA ALA A 44 6.62 7.49 -5.00
C ALA A 44 5.92 8.38 -6.03
N ALA A 45 4.90 9.13 -5.60
CA ALA A 45 4.21 10.09 -6.45
C ALA A 45 5.13 11.20 -6.97
N GLU A 46 5.96 11.78 -6.10
CA GLU A 46 6.90 12.83 -6.47
C GLU A 46 7.87 12.32 -7.54
N ILE A 47 8.46 11.14 -7.34
CA ILE A 47 9.40 10.54 -8.29
C ILE A 47 8.74 10.33 -9.67
N LEU A 48 7.56 9.72 -9.72
CA LEU A 48 6.88 9.46 -10.98
C LEU A 48 6.40 10.74 -11.68
N THR A 49 5.98 11.74 -10.91
CA THR A 49 5.65 13.07 -11.43
C THR A 49 6.88 13.72 -12.09
N LEU A 50 8.03 13.71 -11.40
CA LEU A 50 9.28 14.26 -11.93
C LEU A 50 9.80 13.49 -13.14
N ALA A 51 9.52 12.19 -13.21
CA ALA A 51 9.85 11.35 -14.36
C ALA A 51 8.87 11.50 -15.55
N GLY A 52 7.80 12.29 -15.41
CA GLY A 52 6.87 12.60 -16.50
C GLY A 52 5.80 11.54 -16.77
N TYR A 53 5.51 10.67 -15.79
CA TYR A 53 4.40 9.73 -15.89
C TYR A 53 3.04 10.43 -15.80
N ASP A 54 2.00 9.79 -16.33
CA ASP A 54 0.64 10.33 -16.30
C ASP A 54 0.04 10.33 -14.89
N GLU A 55 -0.97 11.18 -14.68
CA GLU A 55 -1.62 11.36 -13.38
C GLU A 55 -2.22 10.07 -12.82
N ARG A 56 -2.71 9.15 -13.66
CA ARG A 56 -3.28 7.89 -13.17
C ARG A 56 -2.16 7.00 -12.65
N THR A 57 -1.06 6.84 -13.37
CA THR A 57 0.10 6.08 -12.91
C THR A 57 0.66 6.64 -11.59
N VAL A 58 0.77 7.96 -11.47
CA VAL A 58 1.16 8.63 -10.21
C VAL A 58 0.20 8.27 -9.08
N GLU A 59 -1.11 8.34 -9.32
CA GLU A 59 -2.13 8.03 -8.30
C GLU A 59 -2.09 6.55 -7.87
N LEU A 60 -1.90 5.61 -8.80
CA LEU A 60 -1.77 4.18 -8.49
C LEU A 60 -0.52 3.90 -7.63
N SER A 61 0.59 4.58 -7.89
CA SER A 61 1.80 4.44 -7.08
C SER A 61 1.61 4.90 -5.63
N ARG A 62 0.79 5.94 -5.39
CA ARG A 62 0.44 6.40 -4.04
C ARG A 62 -0.38 5.37 -3.31
N ILE A 63 -1.34 4.76 -3.99
CA ILE A 63 -2.17 3.69 -3.42
C ILE A 63 -1.30 2.48 -3.06
N ALA A 64 -0.43 2.04 -3.99
CA ALA A 64 0.48 0.93 -3.73
C ALA A 64 1.44 1.25 -2.57
N GLY A 65 2.08 2.42 -2.57
CA GLY A 65 2.98 2.84 -1.49
C GLY A 65 2.29 2.97 -0.13
N TYR A 66 1.03 3.37 -0.09
CA TYR A 66 0.27 3.45 1.17
C TYR A 66 -0.11 2.08 1.74
N MET A 67 -0.29 1.08 0.86
CA MET A 67 -0.73 -0.26 1.24
C MET A 67 0.38 -1.31 1.25
N HIS A 68 1.62 -0.97 0.87
CA HIS A 68 2.68 -1.97 0.62
C HIS A 68 2.95 -2.91 1.81
N ASP A 69 3.04 -2.35 3.01
CA ASP A 69 3.29 -3.09 4.25
C ASP A 69 2.02 -3.66 4.92
N ILE A 70 0.84 -3.58 4.28
CA ILE A 70 -0.41 -4.04 4.92
C ILE A 70 -0.40 -5.54 5.24
N GLY A 71 0.47 -6.31 4.58
CA GLY A 71 0.69 -7.73 4.84
C GLY A 71 1.33 -8.04 6.19
N ASP A 72 1.98 -7.07 6.83
CA ASP A 72 2.59 -7.25 8.16
C ASP A 72 1.57 -7.58 9.26
N ILE A 73 0.27 -7.35 9.00
CA ILE A 73 -0.81 -7.85 9.87
C ILE A 73 -0.82 -9.39 9.99
N VAL A 74 -0.29 -10.09 8.98
CA VAL A 74 -0.19 -11.56 8.94
C VAL A 74 1.16 -12.00 9.49
N ASN A 75 2.24 -11.54 8.87
CA ASN A 75 3.63 -11.81 9.27
C ASN A 75 4.56 -10.88 8.51
N ARG A 76 5.76 -10.67 9.05
CA ARG A 76 6.83 -9.96 8.36
C ARG A 76 7.46 -10.77 7.23
N ILE A 77 7.53 -12.10 7.40
CA ILE A 77 7.99 -13.02 6.35
C ILE A 77 6.90 -13.05 5.27
N ASP A 78 7.30 -12.79 4.03
CA ASP A 78 6.42 -12.76 2.86
C ASP A 78 5.27 -11.73 3.00
N HIS A 79 5.54 -10.61 3.68
CA HIS A 79 4.55 -9.54 3.89
C HIS A 79 4.16 -8.87 2.56
N SER A 80 5.06 -8.83 1.59
CA SER A 80 4.77 -8.31 0.24
C SER A 80 3.72 -9.17 -0.49
N GLN A 81 3.82 -10.51 -0.44
CA GLN A 81 2.85 -11.40 -1.08
C GLN A 81 1.50 -11.41 -0.35
N SER A 82 1.51 -11.47 0.98
CA SER A 82 0.27 -11.40 1.76
C SER A 82 -0.40 -10.03 1.63
N GLY A 83 0.37 -8.94 1.62
CA GLY A 83 -0.09 -7.58 1.40
C GLY A 83 -0.74 -7.41 0.03
N ALA A 84 -0.16 -8.01 -1.02
CA ALA A 84 -0.73 -7.98 -2.37
C ALA A 84 -2.12 -8.63 -2.42
N LEU A 85 -2.32 -9.77 -1.73
CA LEU A 85 -3.61 -10.46 -1.66
C LEU A 85 -4.65 -9.69 -0.83
N ILE A 86 -4.22 -9.05 0.26
CA ILE A 86 -5.10 -8.20 1.08
C ILE A 86 -5.52 -6.96 0.28
N ALA A 87 -4.58 -6.29 -0.37
CA ALA A 87 -4.87 -5.15 -1.23
C ALA A 87 -5.80 -5.55 -2.39
N PHE A 88 -5.55 -6.69 -3.04
CA PHE A 88 -6.44 -7.23 -4.06
C PHE A 88 -7.89 -7.33 -3.55
N ARG A 89 -8.08 -7.96 -2.38
CA ARG A 89 -9.41 -8.16 -1.79
C ARG A 89 -10.12 -6.85 -1.48
N ILE A 90 -9.44 -5.91 -0.83
CA ILE A 90 -10.05 -4.64 -0.42
C ILE A 90 -10.41 -3.82 -1.66
N LEU A 91 -9.48 -3.65 -2.59
CA LEU A 91 -9.66 -2.80 -3.76
C LEU A 91 -10.67 -3.38 -4.77
N ASP A 92 -10.74 -4.71 -4.91
CA ASP A 92 -11.79 -5.40 -5.69
C ASP A 92 -13.18 -5.14 -5.09
N ASN A 93 -13.33 -5.26 -3.76
CA ASN A 93 -14.59 -4.93 -3.08
C ASN A 93 -14.97 -3.44 -3.21
N MET A 94 -13.98 -2.56 -3.40
CA MET A 94 -14.19 -1.14 -3.70
C MET A 94 -14.47 -0.86 -5.19
N ASN A 95 -14.63 -1.91 -6.01
CA ASN A 95 -14.88 -1.85 -7.45
C ASN A 95 -13.77 -1.15 -8.25
N MET A 96 -12.51 -1.30 -7.82
CA MET A 96 -11.38 -0.84 -8.63
C MET A 96 -11.31 -1.61 -9.96
N PRO A 97 -11.12 -0.94 -11.11
CA PRO A 97 -10.97 -1.63 -12.38
C PRO A 97 -9.79 -2.62 -12.35
N ALA A 98 -9.98 -3.79 -12.98
CA ALA A 98 -8.97 -4.86 -12.96
C ALA A 98 -7.60 -4.42 -13.49
N HIS A 99 -7.56 -3.50 -14.45
CA HIS A 99 -6.31 -2.91 -14.97
C HIS A 99 -5.52 -2.19 -13.86
N ASP A 100 -6.19 -1.32 -13.11
CA ASP A 100 -5.57 -0.52 -12.05
C ASP A 100 -5.21 -1.39 -10.84
N LEU A 101 -6.06 -2.36 -10.52
CA LEU A 101 -5.84 -3.34 -9.48
C LEU A 101 -4.60 -4.19 -9.76
N ALA A 102 -4.41 -4.62 -11.01
CA ALA A 102 -3.26 -5.42 -11.41
C ALA A 102 -1.94 -4.66 -11.21
N GLU A 103 -1.89 -3.37 -11.55
CA GLU A 103 -0.71 -2.53 -11.33
C GLU A 103 -0.35 -2.43 -9.83
N ILE A 104 -1.33 -2.16 -8.98
CA ILE A 104 -1.12 -2.03 -7.53
C ILE A 104 -0.68 -3.36 -6.91
N VAL A 105 -1.37 -4.46 -7.22
CA VAL A 105 -1.05 -5.79 -6.68
C VAL A 105 0.32 -6.26 -7.15
N THR A 106 0.70 -5.98 -8.40
CA THR A 106 2.03 -6.27 -8.92
C THR A 106 3.09 -5.44 -8.20
N ALA A 107 2.87 -4.14 -8.00
CA ALA A 107 3.80 -3.30 -7.27
C ALA A 107 4.01 -3.78 -5.83
N ILE A 108 2.92 -4.09 -5.11
CA ILE A 108 3.00 -4.58 -3.72
C ILE A 108 3.64 -5.97 -3.67
N GLY A 109 3.29 -6.90 -4.55
CA GLY A 109 3.81 -8.27 -4.48
C GLY A 109 5.31 -8.41 -4.70
N ASN A 110 5.95 -7.44 -5.36
CA ASN A 110 7.36 -7.48 -5.72
C ASN A 110 8.22 -6.42 -4.98
N HIS A 111 7.65 -5.69 -4.01
CA HIS A 111 8.38 -4.57 -3.39
C HIS A 111 9.48 -5.00 -2.41
N ASP A 112 9.41 -6.23 -1.90
CA ASP A 112 10.39 -6.84 -1.00
C ASP A 112 10.82 -8.21 -1.58
N GLU A 113 11.36 -8.19 -2.81
CA GLU A 113 12.02 -9.38 -3.39
C GLU A 113 13.39 -9.58 -2.73
N GLY A 114 13.45 -10.46 -1.72
CA GLY A 114 14.65 -10.85 -0.97
C GLY A 114 14.64 -12.29 -0.50
#